data_AF-A0A543HUQ5-F1
#
_entry.id   AF-A0A543HUQ5-F1
#
_cell.length_a   1.000
_cell.length_b   1.000
_cell.length_c   1.000
_cell.angle_alpha   90.00
_cell.angle_beta   90.00
_cell.angle_gamma   90.00
#
_symmetry.space_group_name_H-M   'P 1'
#
loop_
_entity.id
_entity.type
_entity.pdbx_description
1 polymer ?
#
loop_
_entity_poly.entity_id
_entity_poly.type
_entity_poly.pdbx_seq_one_letter_code
_entity_poly.pdbx_strand_id
1 'polypeptide(L)'
;MSTHTPHPLESSPGVDGMSAEQKAETASLGDIVGDISSGLSTLMRQEVALAKAEARESASQAGKAAGLFSGAALGGWMAALFLSLAVWEWIAGAIDNRGWAAVIVMAIWAVIAAVLAAMGRTEMRRVSGLPRTVETTKRVPDALKGQETT
;
A
#
# COMPACT_ATOMS: atom_id res chain seq x y z
N MET A 1 47.79 51.60 -42.76
CA MET A 1 48.55 51.45 -41.51
C MET A 1 47.51 51.15 -40.43
N SER A 2 47.31 49.96 -39.91
CA SER A 2 48.17 48.77 -39.79
C SER A 2 47.34 47.49 -39.95
N THR A 3 48.00 46.46 -40.46
CA THR A 3 47.53 45.09 -40.65
C THR A 3 47.29 44.39 -39.30
N HIS A 4 46.12 43.77 -39.12
CA HIS A 4 45.91 42.79 -38.04
C HIS A 4 45.59 41.43 -38.67
N THR A 5 46.50 40.50 -38.42
CA THR A 5 46.50 39.09 -38.82
C THR A 5 45.35 38.34 -38.16
N PRO A 6 44.63 37.44 -38.87
CA PRO A 6 43.73 36.48 -38.23
C PRO A 6 44.55 35.36 -37.57
N HIS A 7 44.36 35.16 -36.27
CA HIS A 7 44.96 34.05 -35.53
C HIS A 7 44.21 32.74 -35.85
N PRO A 8 44.90 31.64 -36.19
CA PRO A 8 44.28 30.35 -36.50
C PRO A 8 43.67 29.65 -35.27
N LEU A 9 42.70 28.79 -35.53
CA LEU A 9 42.00 27.91 -34.60
C LEU A 9 42.97 27.05 -33.77
N GLU A 10 43.08 27.33 -32.46
CA GLU A 10 43.51 26.33 -31.48
C GLU A 10 42.28 25.57 -30.98
N SER A 11 41.95 24.51 -31.68
CA SER A 11 41.25 23.36 -31.10
C SER A 11 42.15 22.79 -30.01
N SER A 12 41.93 23.18 -28.76
CA SER A 12 42.55 22.54 -27.61
C SER A 12 42.08 21.07 -27.55
N PRO A 13 42.97 20.08 -27.76
CA PRO A 13 42.62 18.68 -27.65
C PRO A 13 42.63 18.29 -26.17
N GLY A 14 41.45 17.90 -25.68
CA GLY A 14 41.27 16.81 -24.71
C GLY A 14 42.01 16.90 -23.37
N VAL A 15 41.31 17.35 -22.32
CA VAL A 15 41.72 17.04 -20.93
C VAL A 15 40.54 16.68 -20.01
N ASP A 16 39.38 16.24 -20.52
CA ASP A 16 38.30 15.78 -19.62
C ASP A 16 37.67 14.44 -19.99
N GLY A 17 38.44 13.62 -20.71
CA GLY A 17 38.04 12.27 -21.04
C GLY A 17 39.25 11.40 -21.24
N MET A 18 39.86 10.91 -20.15
CA MET A 18 40.34 9.53 -20.23
C MET A 18 39.10 8.71 -20.62
N SER A 19 39.02 8.30 -21.88
CA SER A 19 37.84 7.56 -22.36
C SER A 19 37.66 6.34 -21.46
N ALA A 20 36.42 5.90 -21.27
CA ALA A 20 36.15 4.68 -20.51
C ALA A 20 37.01 3.51 -21.03
N GLU A 21 37.36 3.50 -22.33
CA GLU A 21 38.36 2.61 -22.92
C GLU A 21 39.77 2.73 -22.31
N GLN A 22 40.36 3.92 -22.17
CA GLN A 22 41.72 4.06 -21.61
C GLN A 22 41.80 3.66 -20.14
N LYS A 23 40.72 3.90 -19.37
CA LYS A 23 40.61 3.45 -17.98
C LYS A 23 40.43 1.94 -17.90
N ALA A 24 39.73 1.32 -18.86
CA ALA A 24 39.58 -0.12 -18.97
C ALA A 24 40.86 -0.84 -19.43
N GLU A 25 41.69 -0.21 -20.27
CA GLU A 25 42.98 -0.75 -20.71
C GLU A 25 44.04 -0.77 -19.59
N THR A 26 43.89 0.06 -18.56
CA THR A 26 44.80 0.12 -17.39
C THR A 26 44.21 -0.45 -16.11
N ALA A 27 42.90 -0.73 -16.06
CA ALA A 27 42.22 -1.31 -14.91
C ALA A 27 42.57 -2.79 -14.73
N SER A 28 42.87 -3.19 -13.50
CA SER A 28 43.06 -4.60 -13.19
C SER A 28 41.71 -5.33 -13.19
N LEU A 29 41.76 -6.66 -13.32
CA LEU A 29 40.56 -7.50 -13.22
C LEU A 29 39.82 -7.31 -11.87
N GLY A 30 40.55 -6.94 -10.81
CA GLY A 30 39.97 -6.61 -9.50
C GLY A 30 39.16 -5.32 -9.50
N ASP A 31 39.57 -4.32 -10.30
CA ASP A 31 38.88 -3.03 -10.40
C ASP A 31 37.56 -3.18 -11.16
N ILE A 32 37.53 -3.99 -12.24
CA ILE A 32 36.30 -4.26 -13.00
C ILE A 32 35.28 -5.03 -12.16
N VAL A 33 35.71 -6.04 -11.39
CA VAL A 33 34.83 -6.79 -10.47
C VAL A 33 34.32 -5.88 -9.35
N GLY A 34 35.16 -4.99 -8.84
CA GLY A 34 34.77 -3.97 -7.85
C GLY A 34 33.69 -3.02 -8.37
N ASP A 35 33.84 -2.51 -9.60
CA ASP A 35 32.88 -1.61 -10.23
C ASP A 35 31.52 -2.29 -10.50
N ILE A 36 31.52 -3.53 -10.97
CA ILE A 36 30.28 -4.31 -11.17
C ILE A 36 29.58 -4.59 -9.82
N SER A 37 30.34 -4.98 -8.79
CA SER A 37 29.80 -5.22 -7.44
C SER A 37 29.19 -3.95 -6.83
N SER A 38 29.86 -2.81 -7.00
CA SER A 38 29.37 -1.50 -6.58
C SER A 38 28.09 -1.10 -7.34
N GLY A 39 28.03 -1.33 -8.65
CA GLY A 39 26.84 -1.11 -9.47
C GLY A 39 25.64 -1.95 -9.04
N LEU A 40 25.86 -3.24 -8.77
CA LEU A 40 24.81 -4.14 -8.29
C LEU A 40 24.32 -3.75 -6.88
N SER A 41 25.23 -3.39 -5.98
CA SER A 41 24.90 -2.87 -4.65
C SER A 41 24.06 -1.59 -4.74
N THR A 42 24.36 -0.74 -5.72
CA THR A 42 23.59 0.48 -6.00
C THR A 42 22.18 0.18 -6.49
N LEU A 43 22.01 -0.76 -7.43
CA LEU A 43 20.69 -1.18 -7.91
C LEU A 43 19.85 -1.82 -6.80
N MET A 44 20.44 -2.73 -6.02
CA MET A 44 19.74 -3.36 -4.88
C MET A 44 19.24 -2.32 -3.88
N ARG A 45 20.07 -1.32 -3.58
CA ARG A 45 19.67 -0.22 -2.69
C ARG A 45 18.59 0.67 -3.30
N GLN A 46 18.57 0.82 -4.63
CA GLN A 46 17.50 1.53 -5.35
C GLN A 46 16.19 0.75 -5.35
N GLU A 47 16.19 -0.56 -5.60
CA GLU A 47 14.98 -1.39 -5.53
C GLU A 47 14.39 -1.39 -4.13
N VAL A 48 15.24 -1.50 -3.09
CA VAL A 48 14.79 -1.38 -1.70
C VAL A 48 14.22 0.01 -1.42
N ALA A 49 14.85 1.08 -1.93
CA ALA A 49 14.35 2.43 -1.77
C ALA A 49 12.99 2.62 -2.48
N LEU A 50 12.81 2.04 -3.66
CA LEU A 50 11.57 2.07 -4.43
C LEU A 50 10.46 1.28 -3.73
N ALA A 51 10.73 0.03 -3.34
CA ALA A 51 9.80 -0.80 -2.60
C ALA A 51 9.38 -0.14 -1.28
N LYS A 52 10.32 0.53 -0.59
CA LYS A 52 10.01 1.32 0.60
C LYS A 52 9.11 2.52 0.29
N ALA A 53 9.32 3.20 -0.84
CA ALA A 53 8.47 4.31 -1.27
C ALA A 53 7.04 3.83 -1.58
N GLU A 54 6.90 2.76 -2.35
CA GLU A 54 5.60 2.17 -2.71
C GLU A 54 4.86 1.60 -1.49
N ALA A 55 5.58 0.95 -0.57
CA ALA A 55 5.02 0.50 0.70
C ALA A 55 4.54 1.68 1.57
N ARG A 56 5.29 2.79 1.59
CA ARG A 56 4.89 4.01 2.32
C ARG A 56 3.66 4.65 1.69
N GLU A 57 3.60 4.73 0.37
CA GLU A 57 2.44 5.25 -0.35
C GLU A 57 1.21 4.38 -0.08
N SER A 58 1.35 3.06 -0.22
CA SER A 58 0.30 2.08 0.10
C SER A 58 -0.19 2.23 1.54
N ALA A 59 0.72 2.36 2.50
CA ALA A 59 0.39 2.58 3.91
C ALA A 59 -0.34 3.91 4.14
N SER A 60 0.05 4.97 3.44
CA SER A 60 -0.63 6.27 3.51
C SER A 60 -2.04 6.21 2.95
N GLN A 61 -2.22 5.59 1.78
CA GLN A 61 -3.54 5.42 1.16
C GLN A 61 -4.45 4.55 2.03
N ALA A 62 -3.93 3.42 2.54
CA ALA A 62 -4.66 2.56 3.47
C ALA A 62 -5.02 3.29 4.77
N GLY A 63 -4.09 4.09 5.32
CA GLY A 63 -4.33 4.92 6.51
C GLY A 63 -5.41 5.97 6.29
N LYS A 64 -5.41 6.65 5.13
CA LYS A 64 -6.46 7.61 4.75
C LYS A 64 -7.81 6.91 4.61
N ALA A 65 -7.86 5.78 3.94
CA ALA A 65 -9.09 4.99 3.79
C ALA A 65 -9.62 4.55 5.16
N ALA A 66 -8.76 3.98 6.02
CA ALA A 66 -9.13 3.60 7.38
C ALA A 66 -9.66 4.78 8.20
N GLY A 67 -9.03 5.95 8.10
CA GLY A 67 -9.49 7.18 8.75
C GLY A 67 -10.87 7.63 8.25
N LEU A 68 -11.10 7.65 6.94
CA LEU A 68 -12.39 8.00 6.34
C LEU A 68 -13.50 7.01 6.74
N PHE A 69 -13.23 5.71 6.70
CA PHE A 69 -14.21 4.69 7.12
C PHE A 69 -14.51 4.77 8.62
N SER A 70 -13.52 5.07 9.45
CA SER A 70 -13.73 5.27 10.89
C SER A 70 -14.59 6.51 11.15
N GLY A 71 -14.30 7.61 10.45
CA GLY A 71 -15.11 8.84 10.51
C GLY A 71 -16.53 8.62 10.02
N ALA A 72 -16.72 7.89 8.92
CA ALA A 72 -18.03 7.54 8.38
C ALA A 72 -18.81 6.63 9.34
N ALA A 73 -18.17 5.66 9.99
CA ALA A 73 -18.80 4.81 10.99
C ALA A 73 -19.28 5.63 12.20
N LEU A 74 -18.44 6.52 12.74
CA LEU A 74 -18.82 7.38 13.86
C LEU A 74 -19.91 8.39 13.46
N GLY A 75 -19.78 9.03 12.30
CA GLY A 75 -20.76 9.96 11.77
C GLY A 75 -22.11 9.28 11.52
N GLY A 76 -22.09 8.09 10.92
CA GLY A 76 -23.28 7.26 10.73
C GLY A 76 -23.93 6.84 12.04
N TRP A 77 -23.13 6.48 13.05
CA TRP A 77 -23.62 6.16 14.40
C TRP A 77 -24.30 7.38 15.06
N MET A 78 -23.69 8.56 14.98
CA MET A 78 -24.28 9.80 15.51
C MET A 78 -25.58 10.18 14.77
N ALA A 79 -25.59 10.08 13.45
CA ALA A 79 -26.80 10.32 12.65
C ALA A 79 -27.93 9.35 13.03
N ALA A 80 -27.61 8.07 13.18
CA ALA A 80 -28.55 7.04 13.63
C ALA A 80 -29.11 7.34 15.03
N LEU A 81 -28.27 7.79 15.97
CA LEU A 81 -28.69 8.18 17.31
C LEU A 81 -29.70 9.34 17.27
N PHE A 82 -29.36 10.44 16.58
CA PHE A 82 -30.25 11.61 16.49
C PHE A 82 -31.55 11.29 15.73
N LEU A 83 -31.46 10.49 14.67
CA LEU A 83 -32.64 9.98 13.96
C LEU A 83 -33.54 9.18 14.90
N SER A 84 -32.96 8.34 15.76
CA SER A 84 -33.72 7.53 16.73
C SER A 84 -34.45 8.40 17.74
N LEU A 85 -33.80 9.46 18.25
CA LEU A 85 -34.42 10.41 19.17
C LEU A 85 -35.54 11.19 18.50
N ALA A 86 -35.32 11.64 17.26
CA ALA A 86 -36.34 12.36 16.49
C ALA A 86 -37.57 11.49 16.21
N VAL A 87 -37.36 10.24 15.77
CA VAL A 87 -38.45 9.28 15.54
C VAL A 87 -39.16 8.94 16.84
N TRP A 88 -38.43 8.75 17.94
CA TRP A 88 -39.03 8.50 19.24
C TRP A 88 -39.95 9.65 19.67
N GLU A 89 -39.46 10.89 19.68
CA GLU A 89 -40.29 12.05 20.06
C GLU A 89 -41.49 12.23 19.13
N TRP A 90 -41.31 12.00 17.82
CA TRP A 90 -42.40 12.06 16.85
C TRP A 90 -43.50 11.01 17.12
N ILE A 91 -43.12 9.74 17.33
CA ILE A 91 -44.07 8.68 17.66
C ILE A 91 -44.72 8.95 19.03
N ALA A 92 -43.93 9.36 20.02
CA ALA A 92 -44.40 9.63 21.37
C ALA A 92 -45.51 10.69 21.38
N GLY A 93 -45.39 11.74 20.56
CA GLY A 93 -46.43 12.74 20.38
C GLY A 93 -47.63 12.25 19.56
N ALA A 94 -47.45 11.29 18.65
CA ALA A 94 -48.54 10.73 17.86
C ALA A 94 -49.43 9.75 18.64
N ILE A 95 -48.88 9.06 19.65
CA ILE A 95 -49.59 8.05 20.46
C ILE A 95 -49.80 8.47 21.92
N ASP A 96 -49.41 9.70 22.28
CA ASP A 96 -49.41 10.25 23.64
C ASP A 96 -48.76 9.35 24.71
N ASN A 97 -47.79 8.52 24.31
CA ASN A 97 -47.11 7.58 25.21
C ASN A 97 -45.65 7.36 24.81
N ARG A 98 -44.74 7.94 25.60
CA ARG A 98 -43.29 7.82 25.39
C ARG A 98 -42.75 6.40 25.55
N GLY A 99 -43.34 5.59 26.44
CA GLY A 99 -42.88 4.22 26.71
C GLY A 99 -43.09 3.31 25.51
N TRP A 100 -44.29 3.32 24.92
CA TRP A 100 -44.59 2.52 23.73
C TRP A 100 -43.83 3.00 22.49
N ALA A 101 -43.60 4.32 22.38
CA ALA A 101 -42.75 4.85 21.31
C ALA A 101 -41.31 4.31 21.39
N ALA A 102 -40.74 4.20 22.59
CA ALA A 102 -39.42 3.61 22.80
C ALA A 102 -39.37 2.13 22.36
N VAL A 103 -40.41 1.35 22.68
CA VAL A 103 -40.53 -0.07 22.29
C VAL A 103 -40.58 -0.19 20.77
N ILE A 104 -41.32 0.67 20.08
CA ILE A 104 -41.39 0.68 18.61
C ILE A 104 -40.02 0.98 17.99
N VAL A 105 -39.33 2.02 18.46
CA VAL A 105 -37.99 2.37 17.96
C VAL A 105 -36.99 1.24 18.22
N MET A 106 -37.06 0.61 19.39
CA MET A 106 -36.24 -0.57 19.72
C MET A 106 -36.53 -1.75 18.78
N ALA A 107 -37.81 -2.03 18.48
CA ALA A 107 -38.18 -3.08 17.53
C ALA A 107 -37.63 -2.80 16.12
N ILE A 108 -37.66 -1.55 15.66
CA ILE A 108 -37.07 -1.15 14.37
C ILE A 108 -35.56 -1.46 14.34
N TRP A 109 -34.82 -1.07 15.38
CA TRP A 109 -33.39 -1.36 15.48
C TRP A 109 -33.08 -2.85 15.59
N ALA A 110 -33.92 -3.62 16.28
CA ALA A 110 -33.78 -5.07 16.36
C ALA A 110 -33.89 -5.73 14.98
N VAL A 111 -34.85 -5.28 14.15
CA VAL A 111 -34.99 -5.76 12.76
C VAL A 111 -33.78 -5.37 11.91
N ILE A 112 -33.33 -4.11 11.99
CA ILE A 112 -32.12 -3.64 11.29
C ILE A 112 -30.92 -4.50 11.69
N ALA A 113 -30.69 -4.71 12.98
CA ALA A 113 -29.58 -5.52 13.49
C ALA A 113 -29.65 -6.98 13.00
N ALA A 114 -30.84 -7.59 13.00
CA ALA A 114 -31.04 -8.94 12.47
C ALA A 114 -30.66 -9.05 10.98
N VAL A 115 -31.07 -8.07 10.17
CA VAL A 115 -30.71 -8.01 8.74
C VAL A 115 -29.20 -7.84 8.55
N LEU A 116 -28.57 -6.90 9.25
CA LEU A 116 -27.12 -6.69 9.15
C LEU A 116 -26.34 -7.93 9.60
N ALA A 117 -26.76 -8.60 10.68
CA ALA A 117 -26.13 -9.84 11.15
C ALA A 117 -26.24 -10.96 10.10
N ALA A 118 -27.40 -11.10 9.44
CA ALA A 118 -27.60 -12.08 8.37
C ALA A 118 -26.73 -11.79 7.14
N MET A 119 -26.63 -10.53 6.72
CA MET A 119 -25.76 -10.09 5.63
C MET A 119 -24.28 -10.34 5.97
N GLY A 120 -23.84 -9.91 7.16
CA GLY A 120 -22.48 -10.15 7.63
C GLY A 120 -22.13 -11.63 7.70
N ARG A 121 -23.07 -12.48 8.14
CA ARG A 121 -22.89 -13.93 8.14
C ARG A 121 -22.69 -14.49 6.73
N THR A 122 -23.39 -13.94 5.74
CA THR A 122 -23.28 -14.36 4.34
C THR A 122 -21.92 -13.97 3.76
N GLU A 123 -21.46 -12.75 3.99
CA GLU A 123 -20.14 -12.29 3.51
C GLU A 123 -18.99 -13.03 4.18
N MET A 124 -19.06 -13.28 5.50
CA MET A 124 -18.05 -14.09 6.19
C MET A 124 -17.94 -15.50 5.59
N ARG A 125 -19.06 -16.11 5.19
CA ARG A 125 -19.07 -17.43 4.53
C ARG A 125 -18.45 -17.41 3.14
N ARG A 126 -18.58 -16.30 2.39
CA ARG A 126 -17.94 -16.13 1.08
C ARG A 126 -16.42 -16.03 1.21
N VAL A 127 -15.93 -15.27 2.19
CA VAL A 127 -14.49 -15.09 2.42
C VAL A 127 -13.84 -16.37 2.96
N SER A 128 -14.53 -17.12 3.82
CA SER A 128 -14.05 -18.42 4.33
C SER A 128 -14.13 -19.56 3.30
N GLY A 129 -14.79 -19.33 2.16
CA GLY A 129 -14.91 -20.25 1.04
C GLY A 129 -13.73 -20.27 0.06
N LEU A 130 -12.56 -19.67 0.38
CA LEU A 130 -11.32 -19.82 -0.40
C LEU A 130 -10.34 -20.85 0.23
N PRO A 131 -10.62 -22.18 0.20
CA PRO A 131 -9.72 -23.19 0.74
C PRO A 131 -8.55 -23.59 -0.19
N ARG A 132 -8.29 -22.89 -1.30
CA ARG A 132 -7.28 -23.34 -2.28
C ARG A 132 -5.87 -22.79 -2.08
N THR A 133 -5.69 -21.71 -1.32
CA THR A 133 -4.36 -21.08 -1.16
C THR A 133 -3.60 -21.58 0.08
N VAL A 134 -4.29 -22.18 1.06
CA VAL A 134 -3.66 -22.68 2.30
C VAL A 134 -3.12 -24.12 2.12
N GLU A 135 -3.56 -24.83 1.09
CA GLU A 135 -3.16 -26.21 0.81
C GLU A 135 -1.81 -26.29 0.07
N THR A 136 -1.46 -25.27 -0.71
CA THR A 136 -0.16 -25.14 -1.39
C THR A 136 0.98 -24.76 -0.44
N THR A 137 0.73 -23.92 0.58
CA THR A 137 1.77 -23.53 1.57
C THR A 137 2.14 -24.68 2.52
N LYS A 138 1.24 -25.63 2.75
CA LYS A 138 1.52 -26.82 3.59
C LYS A 138 2.27 -27.95 2.87
N ARG A 139 2.46 -27.88 1.55
CA ARG A 139 3.19 -28.89 0.76
C ARG A 139 4.66 -28.58 0.47
N VAL A 140 5.19 -27.45 0.94
CA VAL A 140 6.63 -27.10 0.78
C VAL A 140 7.43 -27.13 2.10
N PRO A 141 7.42 -28.23 2.87
CA PRO A 141 8.55 -28.53 3.77
C PRO A 141 9.43 -29.69 3.27
N ASP A 142 8.92 -30.61 2.44
CA ASP A 142 9.63 -31.84 2.10
C ASP A 142 10.68 -31.67 0.99
N ALA A 143 10.54 -30.65 0.15
CA ALA A 143 11.50 -30.34 -0.91
C ALA A 143 12.83 -29.73 -0.38
N LEU A 144 12.89 -29.29 0.88
CA LEU A 144 14.09 -28.71 1.51
C LEU A 144 14.83 -29.69 2.44
N LYS A 145 14.34 -30.93 2.60
CA LYS A 145 14.90 -31.91 3.55
C LYS A 145 15.61 -33.13 2.93
N GLY A 146 15.80 -33.17 1.60
CA GLY A 146 16.30 -34.38 0.93
C GLY A 146 17.36 -34.15 -0.13
N GLN A 147 18.52 -33.62 0.25
CA GLN A 147 19.78 -33.83 -0.50
C GLN A 147 20.93 -34.09 0.48
N GLU A 148 20.83 -35.20 1.19
CA GLU A 148 21.99 -35.90 1.76
C GLU A 148 21.83 -37.38 1.41
N THR A 149 22.18 -37.74 0.18
CA THR A 149 22.50 -39.14 -0.16
C THR A 149 23.94 -39.18 -0.64
N THR A 150 24.71 -39.89 0.18
CA THR A 150 26.07 -40.38 0.02
C THR A 150 26.27 -41.21 -1.23
#